data_AF-A0A354M9D4-F1
#
_entry.id   AF-A0A354M9D4-F1
#
_cell.length_a   1.000
_cell.length_b   1.000
_cell.length_c   1.000
_cell.angle_alpha   90.00
_cell.angle_beta   90.00
_cell.angle_gamma   90.00
#
_symmetry.space_group_name_H-M   'P 1'
#
loop_
_entity.id
_entity.type
_entity.pdbx_description
1 polymer ?
#
loop_
_entity_poly.entity_id
_entity_poly.type
_entity_poly.pdbx_seq_one_letter_code
_entity_poly.pdbx_strand_id
1 'polypeptide(L)' 'MSMERIHKSEFCERELTALLKAVDRDIEKTEYELCDNGEEYVHILYATTGGATTVCVTADSLLALTRDVLKKLD' A
#
# COMPACT_ATOMS: atom_id res chain seq x y z
N MET A 1 9.57 -0.13 -18.80
CA MET A 1 8.84 -0.63 -17.61
C MET A 1 7.94 -1.75 -18.06
N SER A 2 7.86 -2.86 -17.32
CA SER A 2 6.96 -3.97 -17.64
C SER A 2 5.49 -3.56 -17.43
N MET A 3 4.60 -4.03 -18.30
CA MET A 3 3.16 -3.71 -18.26
C MET A 3 2.50 -4.11 -16.93
N GLU A 4 3.01 -5.17 -16.31
CA GLU A 4 2.58 -5.64 -14.99
C GLU A 4 2.90 -4.64 -13.86
N ARG A 5 4.06 -3.97 -13.91
CA ARG A 5 4.44 -2.93 -12.93
C ARG A 5 3.49 -1.74 -13.00
N ILE A 6 3.10 -1.35 -14.21
CA ILE A 6 2.18 -0.22 -14.45
C ILE A 6 0.80 -0.53 -13.86
N HIS A 7 0.26 -1.73 -14.12
CA HIS A 7 -1.03 -2.14 -13.56
C HIS A 7 -1.02 -2.23 -12.03
N LYS A 8 0.07 -2.73 -11.42
CA LYS A 8 0.20 -2.78 -9.95
C LYS A 8 0.28 -1.38 -9.32
N SER A 9 1.01 -0.46 -9.96
CA SER A 9 1.07 0.95 -9.51
C SER A 9 -0.29 1.63 -9.60
N GLU A 10 -1.01 1.51 -10.73
CA GLU A 10 -2.36 2.08 -10.87
C GLU A 10 -3.33 1.47 -9.85
N PHE A 11 -3.27 0.15 -9.64
CA PHE A 11 -4.08 -0.53 -8.65
C PHE A 11 -3.87 0.01 -7.23
N CYS A 12 -2.60 0.26 -6.86
CA CYS A 12 -2.29 0.81 -5.54
C CYS A 12 -2.84 2.25 -5.43
N GLU A 13 -2.52 3.09 -6.40
CA GLU A 13 -2.89 4.50 -6.37
C GLU A 13 -4.41 4.71 -6.33
N ARG A 14 -5.19 3.87 -7.01
CA ARG A 14 -6.64 4.03 -7.11
C ARG A 14 -7.41 3.10 -6.18
N GLU A 15 -7.40 1.81 -6.46
CA GLU A 15 -8.26 0.82 -5.82
C GLU A 15 -7.84 0.56 -4.38
N LEU A 16 -6.56 0.29 -4.14
CA LEU A 16 -6.06 0.04 -2.79
C LEU A 16 -6.16 1.29 -1.92
N THR A 17 -5.78 2.44 -2.45
CA THR A 17 -5.92 3.73 -1.75
C THR A 17 -7.38 4.01 -1.37
N ALA A 18 -8.33 3.81 -2.29
CA ALA A 18 -9.74 4.02 -2.00
C ALA A 18 -10.26 3.03 -0.94
N LEU A 19 -9.85 1.77 -1.03
CA LEU A 19 -10.21 0.75 -0.05
C LEU A 19 -9.67 1.09 1.33
N LEU A 20 -8.37 1.40 1.44
CA LEU A 20 -7.75 1.75 2.70
C LEU A 20 -8.33 3.05 3.29
N LYS A 21 -8.62 4.06 2.48
CA LYS A 21 -9.32 5.29 2.91
C LYS A 21 -10.72 5.05 3.45
N ALA A 22 -11.42 4.05 2.93
CA ALA A 22 -12.73 3.67 3.45
C ALA A 22 -12.64 3.09 4.87
N VAL A 23 -11.49 2.52 5.22
CA VAL A 23 -11.22 1.96 6.54
C VAL A 23 -10.62 3.01 7.48
N ASP A 24 -9.58 3.72 7.05
CA ASP A 24 -8.89 4.77 7.79
C ASP A 24 -8.85 6.06 6.95
N ARG A 25 -9.59 7.08 7.40
CA ARG A 25 -9.66 8.37 6.70
C ARG A 25 -8.36 9.17 6.77
N ASP A 26 -7.43 8.81 7.66
CA ASP A 26 -6.12 9.45 7.76
C ASP A 26 -5.19 9.05 6.61
N ILE A 27 -5.47 7.93 5.93
CA ILE A 27 -4.63 7.50 4.81
C ILE A 27 -4.78 8.48 3.64
N GLU A 28 -3.68 9.06 3.18
CA GLU A 28 -3.65 10.03 2.08
C GLU A 28 -3.57 9.33 0.72
N LYS A 29 -2.64 8.39 0.59
CA LYS A 29 -2.39 7.66 -0.66
C LYS A 29 -1.53 6.44 -0.40
N THR A 30 -1.53 5.52 -1.36
CA THR A 30 -0.55 4.44 -1.39
C THR A 30 0.30 4.49 -2.64
N GLU A 31 1.58 4.18 -2.48
CA GLU A 31 2.57 4.16 -3.54
C GLU A 31 3.19 2.78 -3.64
N TYR A 32 3.42 2.34 -4.88
CA TYR A 32 4.02 1.05 -5.18
C TYR A 32 5.48 1.22 -5.60
N GLU A 33 6.37 0.45 -4.99
CA GLU A 33 7.78 0.37 -5.35
C GLU A 33 8.16 -1.07 -5.72
N LEU A 34 8.93 -1.23 -6.79
CA LEU A 34 9.60 -2.48 -7.14
C LEU A 34 11.09 -2.21 -7.12
N CYS A 35 11.79 -2.88 -6.22
CA CYS A 35 13.22 -2.80 -6.02
C CYS A 35 13.98 -3.71 -7.00
N ASP A 36 15.25 -3.41 -7.23
CA ASP A 36 16.10 -4.15 -8.18
C ASP A 36 16.39 -5.60 -7.73
N ASN A 37 16.22 -5.89 -6.44
CA ASN A 37 16.30 -7.23 -5.87
C ASN A 37 15.04 -8.09 -6.10
N GLY A 38 14.02 -7.55 -6.78
CA GLY A 38 12.76 -8.24 -7.06
C GLY A 38 11.71 -8.14 -5.94
N GLU A 39 12.01 -7.39 -4.87
CA GLU A 39 11.04 -7.13 -3.81
C GLU A 39 10.08 -6.00 -4.21
N GLU A 40 8.83 -6.17 -3.82
CA GLU A 40 7.70 -5.31 -4.10
C GLU A 40 7.23 -4.73 -2.77
N TYR A 41 7.12 -3.41 -2.71
CA TYR A 41 6.71 -2.69 -1.51
C TYR A 41 5.51 -1.81 -1.81
N VAL A 42 4.64 -1.68 -0.81
CA VAL A 42 3.56 -0.69 -0.79
C VAL A 42 3.80 0.25 0.39
N HIS A 43 3.90 1.54 0.07
CA HIS A 43 4.02 2.61 1.05
C HIS A 43 2.65 3.23 1.26
N ILE A 44 2.16 3.21 2.49
CA ILE A 44 0.90 3.83 2.91
C ILE A 44 1.26 5.14 3.60
N LEU A 45 0.88 6.26 2.99
CA LEU A 45 1.15 7.59 3.51
C LEU A 45 -0.07 8.12 4.27
N TYR A 46 0.17 8.73 5.43
CA TYR A 46 -0.87 9.26 6.33
C TYR A 46 -0.85 10.79 6.34
N ALA A 47 -2.02 11.41 6.18
CA ALA A 47 -2.18 12.85 6.04
C ALA A 47 -1.90 13.62 7.34
N THR A 48 -2.38 13.11 8.48
CA THR A 48 -2.34 13.85 9.76
C THR A 48 -0.99 13.71 10.46
N THR A 49 -0.35 12.55 10.33
CA THR A 49 0.95 12.30 10.98
C THR A 49 2.14 12.59 10.07
N GLY A 50 1.93 12.67 8.75
CA GLY A 50 3.02 12.70 7.76
C GLY A 50 3.88 11.43 7.76
N GLY A 51 3.44 10.39 8.47
CA GLY A 51 4.12 9.12 8.57
C GLY A 51 3.86 8.24 7.35
N ALA A 52 4.72 7.24 7.17
CA ALA A 52 4.53 6.19 6.19
C ALA A 52 4.67 4.81 6.84
N THR A 53 3.76 3.90 6.51
CA THR A 53 3.93 2.48 6.79
C THR A 53 4.32 1.79 5.49
N THR A 54 5.44 1.07 5.49
CA THR A 54 5.90 0.31 4.32
C THR A 54 5.63 -1.16 4.57
N VAL A 55 5.08 -1.85 3.57
CA VAL A 55 4.84 -3.29 3.63
C VAL A 55 5.44 -3.99 2.43
N CYS A 56 6.19 -5.07 2.67
CA CYS A 56 6.78 -5.91 1.63
C CYS A 56 5.76 -6.91 1.12
N VAL A 57 5.25 -6.71 -0.09
CA VAL A 57 4.19 -7.53 -0.69
C VAL A 57 4.72 -8.86 -1.24
N THR A 58 6.01 -8.93 -1.53
CA THR A 58 6.64 -10.19 -1.95
C THR A 58 6.76 -11.19 -0.80
N ALA A 59 6.94 -10.68 0.42
CA ALA A 59 7.03 -11.48 1.63
C ALA A 59 5.68 -11.64 2.33
N ASP A 60 4.86 -10.58 2.36
CA ASP A 60 3.55 -10.55 2.98
C ASP A 60 2.44 -10.59 1.94
N SER A 61 1.48 -11.51 2.09
CA SER A 61 0.30 -11.49 1.22
C SER A 61 -0.42 -10.14 1.32
N LEU A 62 -0.95 -9.62 0.20
CA LEU A 62 -1.85 -8.45 0.19
C LEU A 62 -2.99 -8.54 1.21
N LEU A 63 -3.44 -9.76 1.53
CA LEU A 63 -4.44 -10.05 2.55
C LEU A 63 -3.94 -9.78 3.98
N ALA A 64 -2.67 -10.06 4.25
CA ALA A 64 -2.02 -9.75 5.53
C ALA A 64 -1.91 -8.23 5.72
N LEU A 65 -1.60 -7.51 4.64
CA LEU A 65 -1.63 -6.04 4.55
C LEU A 65 -2.98 -5.47 4.99
N THR A 66 -4.07 -6.00 4.43
CA THR A 66 -5.43 -5.55 4.81
C THR A 66 -5.69 -5.79 6.30
N ARG A 67 -5.29 -6.95 6.83
CA ARG A 67 -5.51 -7.31 8.25
C ARG A 67 -4.65 -6.49 9.20
N ASP A 68 -3.40 -6.22 8.88
CA ASP A 68 -2.49 -5.46 9.74
C ASP A 68 -2.82 -3.97 9.75
N VAL A 69 -3.27 -3.41 8.62
CA VAL A 69 -3.80 -2.05 8.58
C VAL A 69 -5.14 -1.98 9.34
N LEU A 70 -6.02 -2.97 9.18
CA LEU A 70 -7.29 -3.05 9.91
C LEU A 70 -7.10 -3.19 11.43
N LYS A 71 -6.09 -3.93 11.88
CA LYS A 71 -5.81 -4.12 13.32
C LYS A 71 -5.27 -2.87 14.03
N LYS A 72 -4.77 -1.89 13.30
CA LYS A 72 -4.29 -0.62 13.88
C LYS A 72 -5.40 0.40 14.12
N LEU A 73 -6.66 0.05 13.85
CA LEU A 73 -7.84 0.91 14.03
C LEU A 73 -8.59 0.68 15.36
N ASP A 74 -7.93 0.08 16.35
CA ASP A 74 -8.43 -0.01 17.73
C ASP A 74 -8.06 1.25 18.54
#